data_AF-A0A968RQP9-F1
#
_entry.id   AF-A0A968RQP9-F1
#
_cell.length_a   1.000
_cell.length_b   1.000
_cell.length_c   1.000
_cell.angle_alpha   90.00
_cell.angle_beta   90.00
_cell.angle_gamma   90.00
#
_symmetry.space_group_name_H-M   'P 1'
#
loop_
_entity.id
_entity.type
_entity.pdbx_description
1 polymer ?
#
loop_
_entity_poly.entity_id
_entity_poly.type
_entity_poly.pdbx_seq_one_letter_code
_entity_poly.pdbx_strand_id
1 'polypeptide(L)'
;MFGWTARLQRYDDNTVATPIVDEQFIPGIFVQDEWLISPVWTLLGGLRLDHYNRHGLIFAPRLAAKWKPSTWTTLRANLVQVFEW
;
A
#
# COMPACT_ATOMS: atom_id res chain seq x y z
N MET A 1 -13.94 -1.18 2.02
CA MET A 1 -13.60 -0.14 1.03
C MET A 1 -12.82 -0.74 -0.13
N PHE A 2 -13.16 -0.40 -1.36
CA PHE A 2 -12.37 -0.73 -2.54
C PHE A 2 -12.14 0.55 -3.35
N GLY A 3 -11.10 0.55 -4.18
CA GLY A 3 -10.74 1.71 -4.97
C GLY A 3 -9.70 1.40 -6.03
N TRP A 4 -9.40 2.43 -6.80
CA TRP A 4 -8.48 2.41 -7.92
C TRP A 4 -7.61 3.65 -7.84
N THR A 5 -6.40 3.56 -8.37
CA THR A 5 -5.40 4.62 -8.35
C THR A 5 -4.74 4.72 -9.70
N ALA A 6 -4.44 5.93 -10.14
CA ALA A 6 -3.64 6.17 -11.34
C ALA A 6 -2.58 7.20 -10.98
N ARG A 7 -1.31 6.83 -11.12
CA ARG A 7 -0.17 7.71 -10.83
C ARG A 7 0.67 7.88 -12.09
N LEU A 8 1.00 9.12 -12.42
CA LEU A 8 2.03 9.46 -13.40
C LEU A 8 3.28 9.88 -12.65
N GLN A 9 4.37 9.16 -12.85
CA GLN A 9 5.67 9.45 -12.26
C GLN A 9 6.63 9.86 -13.37
N ARG A 10 7.17 11.07 -13.27
CA ARG A 10 8.21 11.59 -14.15
C ARG A 10 9.49 11.73 -13.34
N TYR A 11 10.52 10.99 -13.71
CA TYR A 11 11.81 10.98 -13.05
C TYR A 11 12.88 11.56 -13.98
N ASP A 12 13.56 12.58 -13.47
CA ASP A 12 14.67 13.27 -14.13
C ASP A 12 15.69 13.61 -13.04
N ASP A 13 16.86 12.96 -13.10
CA ASP A 13 17.93 13.12 -12.11
C ASP A 13 18.86 14.31 -12.46
N ASN A 14 18.61 15.04 -13.56
CA ASN A 14 19.40 16.20 -14.02
C ASN A 14 20.93 15.97 -14.12
N THR A 15 21.38 14.71 -14.04
CA THR A 15 22.77 14.31 -14.25
C THR A 15 22.98 13.95 -15.71
N VAL A 16 24.22 14.08 -16.19
CA VAL A 16 24.64 13.60 -17.53
C VAL A 16 24.40 12.10 -17.75
N ALA A 17 24.10 11.34 -16.69
CA ALA A 17 23.74 9.92 -16.73
C ALA A 17 22.25 9.67 -17.07
N THR A 18 21.40 10.72 -17.11
CA THR A 18 19.98 10.66 -17.52
C THR A 18 19.76 11.47 -18.80
N PRO A 19 20.08 10.93 -19.98
CA PRO A 19 19.81 11.61 -21.25
C PRO A 19 18.33 11.57 -21.66
N ILE A 20 17.50 10.74 -21.02
CA ILE A 20 16.07 10.55 -21.33
C ILE A 20 15.28 10.58 -20.02
N VAL A 21 14.29 11.47 -19.96
CA VAL A 21 13.32 11.56 -18.86
C VAL A 21 12.54 10.24 -18.78
N ASP A 22 12.50 9.63 -17.60
CA ASP A 22 11.70 8.42 -17.38
C ASP A 22 10.28 8.79 -16.99
N GLU A 23 9.32 8.46 -17.85
CA GLU A 23 7.89 8.61 -17.58
C GLU A 23 7.25 7.25 -17.37
N GLN A 24 6.64 7.07 -16.20
CA GLN A 24 6.00 5.83 -15.81
C GLN A 24 4.56 6.10 -15.38
N PHE A 25 3.63 5.44 -16.06
CA PHE A 25 2.24 5.38 -15.63
C PHE A 25 2.03 4.13 -14.78
N ILE A 26 1.48 4.32 -13.58
CA ILE A 26 1.27 3.29 -12.57
C ILE A 26 -0.22 3.25 -12.23
N PRO A 27 -1.03 2.49 -12.98
CA PRO A 27 -2.39 2.19 -12.57
C PRO A 27 -2.37 1.12 -11.46
N GLY A 28 -3.33 1.19 -10.56
CA GLY A 28 -3.45 0.26 -9.46
C GLY A 28 -4.86 0.15 -8.92
N ILE A 29 -5.11 -0.92 -8.20
CA ILE A 29 -6.37 -1.19 -7.50
C ILE A 29 -6.08 -1.61 -6.08
N PHE A 30 -7.01 -1.33 -5.18
CA PHE A 30 -6.92 -1.78 -3.81
C PHE A 30 -8.27 -2.15 -3.24
N VAL A 31 -8.25 -3.08 -2.32
CA VAL A 31 -9.38 -3.43 -1.46
C VAL A 31 -8.89 -3.46 -0.04
N GLN A 32 -9.69 -2.94 0.88
CA GLN A 32 -9.38 -2.91 2.29
C GLN A 32 -10.69 -3.02 3.07
N ASP A 33 -10.73 -3.89 4.06
CA ASP A 33 -11.87 -4.01 4.95
C ASP A 33 -11.43 -3.94 6.41
N GLU A 34 -12.30 -3.36 7.24
CA GLU A 34 -12.10 -3.27 8.68
C GLU A 34 -13.22 -4.02 9.40
N TRP A 35 -12.83 -4.97 10.24
CA TRP A 35 -13.73 -5.81 11.02
C TRP A 35 -13.59 -5.51 12.50
N LEU A 36 -14.72 -5.14 13.12
CA LEU A 36 -14.83 -5.12 14.57
C LEU A 36 -15.13 -6.54 15.06
N ILE A 37 -14.10 -7.25 15.50
CA ILE A 37 -14.26 -8.63 16.02
C ILE A 37 -14.89 -8.61 17.42
N SER A 38 -14.57 -7.60 18.21
CA SER A 38 -15.16 -7.36 19.52
C SER A 38 -15.04 -5.88 19.90
N PRO A 39 -15.66 -5.40 21.00
CA PRO A 39 -15.53 -4.01 21.45
C PRO A 39 -14.09 -3.55 21.68
N VAL A 40 -13.17 -4.50 21.86
CA VAL A 40 -11.74 -4.24 22.14
C VAL A 40 -10.81 -4.63 20.99
N TRP A 41 -11.26 -5.43 20.02
CA TRP A 41 -10.45 -5.89 18.89
C TRP A 41 -10.99 -5.39 17.55
N THR A 42 -10.14 -4.71 16.80
CA THR A 42 -10.39 -4.32 15.41
C THR A 42 -9.29 -4.90 14.53
N LEU A 43 -9.68 -5.58 13.46
CA LEU A 43 -8.76 -6.08 12.43
C LEU A 43 -9.00 -5.31 11.14
N LEU A 44 -7.93 -5.02 10.42
CA LEU A 44 -7.97 -4.42 9.10
C LEU A 44 -7.18 -5.31 8.16
N GLY A 45 -7.84 -5.79 7.12
CA GLY A 45 -7.23 -6.54 6.05
C GLY A 45 -7.29 -5.75 4.75
N GLY A 46 -6.21 -5.74 3.99
CA GLY A 46 -6.16 -5.02 2.73
C GLY A 46 -5.18 -5.62 1.75
N LEU A 47 -5.43 -5.34 0.48
CA LEU A 47 -4.64 -5.78 -0.64
C LEU A 47 -4.55 -4.65 -1.65
N ARG A 48 -3.36 -4.45 -2.19
CA ARG A 48 -3.10 -3.52 -3.27
C ARG A 48 -2.32 -4.19 -4.39
N LEU A 49 -2.68 -3.84 -5.62
CA LEU A 49 -2.05 -4.29 -6.86
C LEU A 49 -1.74 -3.05 -7.69
N ASP A 50 -0.47 -2.82 -8.00
CA ASP A 50 -0.03 -1.72 -8.85
C ASP A 50 0.74 -2.28 -10.05
N HIS A 51 0.51 -1.73 -11.25
CA HIS A 51 1.23 -2.12 -12.46
C HIS A 51 2.29 -1.09 -12.81
N TYR A 52 3.55 -1.49 -12.78
CA TYR A 52 4.69 -0.67 -13.15
C TYR A 52 5.17 -1.08 -14.55
N ASN A 53 5.33 -0.11 -15.45
CA ASN A 53 5.83 -0.40 -16.81
C ASN A 53 7.20 -1.09 -16.83
N ARG A 54 8.05 -0.85 -15.82
CA ARG A 54 9.40 -1.43 -15.73
C ARG A 54 9.46 -2.75 -14.96
N HIS A 55 8.73 -2.86 -13.86
CA HIS A 55 8.84 -3.97 -12.91
C HIS A 55 7.63 -4.93 -12.94
N GLY A 56 6.63 -4.65 -13.77
CA GLY A 56 5.41 -5.44 -13.87
C GLY A 56 4.46 -5.21 -12.70
N LEU A 57 3.73 -6.25 -12.30
CA LEU A 57 2.73 -6.16 -11.23
C LEU A 57 3.40 -6.26 -9.85
N ILE A 58 3.18 -5.25 -9.01
CA ILE A 58 3.59 -5.23 -7.61
C ILE A 58 2.39 -5.58 -6.74
N PHE A 59 2.56 -6.62 -5.93
CA PHE A 59 1.58 -7.10 -4.96
C PHE A 59 1.94 -6.59 -3.57
N ALA A 60 0.98 -5.95 -2.89
CA ALA A 60 1.20 -5.35 -1.57
C ALA A 60 0.04 -5.69 -0.61
N PRO A 61 0.09 -6.85 0.08
CA PRO A 61 -0.84 -7.16 1.15
C PRO A 61 -0.55 -6.33 2.41
N ARG A 62 -1.63 -5.97 3.11
CA ARG A 62 -1.61 -5.23 4.37
C ARG A 62 -2.52 -5.90 5.38
N LEU A 63 -2.00 -6.15 6.56
CA LEU A 63 -2.76 -6.61 7.71
C LEU A 63 -2.46 -5.69 8.90
N ALA A 64 -3.49 -5.31 9.64
CA ALA A 64 -3.32 -4.56 10.88
C ALA A 64 -4.30 -5.05 11.94
N ALA A 65 -3.85 -5.08 13.18
CA ALA A 65 -4.66 -5.42 14.34
C ALA A 65 -4.55 -4.31 15.38
N LYS A 66 -5.69 -3.90 15.91
CA LYS A 66 -5.81 -2.90 16.97
C LYS A 66 -6.50 -3.55 18.16
N TRP A 67 -5.84 -3.51 19.30
CA TRP A 67 -6.37 -3.98 20.57
C TRP A 67 -6.48 -2.84 21.56
N LYS A 68 -7.66 -2.63 22.12
CA LYS A 68 -7.96 -1.57 23.08
C LYS A 68 -8.55 -2.18 24.36
N PRO A 69 -7.72 -2.70 25.28
CA PRO A 69 -8.21 -3.31 26.52
C PRO A 69 -8.79 -2.31 27.52
N SER A 70 -8.43 -1.02 27.41
CA SER A 70 -8.91 0.05 28.29
C SER A 70 -9.05 1.36 27.52
N THR A 71 -9.76 2.34 28.07
CA THR A 71 -9.95 3.67 27.47
C THR A 71 -8.63 4.36 27.14
N TRP A 72 -7.60 4.15 27.97
CA TRP A 72 -6.30 4.83 27.89
C TRP A 72 -5.21 4.04 27.16
N THR A 73 -5.44 2.76 26.87
CA THR A 73 -4.40 1.87 26.31
C THR A 73 -4.87 1.31 24.99
N THR A 74 -4.09 1.54 23.94
CA THR A 74 -4.32 0.96 22.61
C THR A 74 -3.01 0.41 22.08
N LEU A 75 -3.01 -0.87 21.72
CA LEU A 75 -1.91 -1.53 21.03
C LEU A 75 -2.27 -1.70 19.56
N ARG A 76 -1.29 -1.50 18.68
CA ARG A 76 -1.44 -1.64 17.23
C ARG A 76 -0.30 -2.49 16.70
N ALA A 77 -0.63 -3.53 15.97
CA ALA A 77 0.31 -4.33 15.19
C ALA A 77 -0.01 -4.13 13.71
N ASN A 78 1.01 -3.88 12.90
CA ASN A 78 0.87 -3.74 11.45
C ASN A 78 1.87 -4.69 10.78
N LEU A 79 1.39 -5.42 9.78
CA LEU A 79 2.18 -6.25 8.90
C LEU A 79 1.92 -5.79 7.47
N VAL A 80 2.98 -5.38 6.79
CA VAL A 80 2.96 -5.01 5.38
C VAL A 80 4.08 -5.78 4.71
N GLN A 81 3.78 -6.39 3.58
CA GLN A 81 4.78 -7.00 2.72
C GLN A 81 4.72 -6.30 1.37
N VAL A 82 5.86 -5.85 0.90
CA VAL A 82 6.02 -5.31 -0.45
C VAL A 82 7.01 -6.22 -1.15
N PHE A 83 6.63 -6.74 -2.32
CA PHE A 83 7.55 -7.51 -3.15
C PHE A 83 8.30 -6.54 -4.06
N GLU A 84 9.61 -6.45 -3.86
CA GLU A 84 10.54 -5.73 -4.73
C GLU A 84 11.31 -6.79 -5.55
N TRP A 85 11.41 -6.59 -6.86
CA TRP A 85 12.20 -7.42 -7.79
C TRP A 85 13.40 -6.63 -8.30
#